data_AF-A0A7J6DH25-F1
#
_entry.id   AF-A0A7J6DH25-F1
#
_cell.length_a   1.000
_cell.length_b   1.000
_cell.length_c   1.000
_cell.angle_alpha   90.00
_cell.angle_beta   90.00
_cell.angle_gamma   90.00
#
_symmetry.space_group_name_H-M   'P 1'
#
loop_
_entity.id
_entity.type
_entity.pdbx_description
1 polymer ?
#
loop_
_entity_poly.entity_id
_entity_poly.type
_entity_poly.pdbx_seq_one_letter_code
_entity_poly.pdbx_strand_id
1 'polypeptide(L)'
;MVIRATMELLEDIRLATGNVAFLRLMGLTQTSVLAFVFDTTSSFSNYIEVFKRVCFSIIDNRRGTSEEPSEYALVTFNDQDSGPLIRTGNADTFKEYINSLLASDGGNLLNMCLSALLLTLTQAPPSSDIFVFTDAAAKDSELKTTVEAMMEYTQSRVNFLLTSSFSLRSEKDVSPTRLMSLSDTQLYRDLAHVSGGQAMEITDTTFPQVTSVIKDVIIADLVTVLQIKGNSSKAENYSFVLDPTLSNVTVCLNGDSLSFTLYSPTGMSQPGSVADGPLGSILTIGNLRRVKLNSAKQTGEWKISINSTSSYTLKVFGQSSVDIHFYFVEIFKGGHEDSWGQTFTRPFIGRNATFYVSVTGGDSVAVTDVLLVEASGSGVVSGTIKSVGATDFLVSIDRIPEWPFVVQLKGLLNDSSSASRFQRQSPTQHKGSRITVTAQSQNITQPGVPLSLNFTVASNATGSNYTIRARTDQGFNVSFPSSLTLGTGGSAQGSVTLTAPSDTESGTDVTLTIEAEAPGSTDLNYVTLRLTVSTANNIFSGCYSLSMCLTFFWFFISHCV
;
A
#
# COMPACT_ATOMS: atom_id res chain seq x y z
N MET A 1 39.72 -9.56 16.83
CA MET A 1 39.24 -9.32 18.21
C MET A 1 37.95 -8.51 18.22
N VAL A 2 37.88 -7.38 17.49
CA VAL A 2 36.66 -6.54 17.38
C VAL A 2 35.43 -7.30 16.85
N ILE A 3 35.56 -8.03 15.74
CA ILE A 3 34.44 -8.80 15.15
C ILE A 3 33.85 -9.80 16.16
N ARG A 4 34.70 -10.46 16.96
CA ARG A 4 34.24 -11.45 17.95
C ARG A 4 33.48 -10.79 19.10
N ALA A 5 33.96 -9.66 19.60
CA ALA A 5 33.26 -8.90 20.64
C ALA A 5 31.92 -8.33 20.12
N THR A 6 31.88 -7.91 18.86
CA THR A 6 30.64 -7.46 18.21
C THR A 6 29.63 -8.59 18.04
N MET A 7 30.08 -9.79 17.63
CA MET A 7 29.22 -10.97 17.56
C MET A 7 28.71 -11.40 18.93
N GLU A 8 29.56 -11.42 19.95
CA GLU A 8 29.16 -11.71 21.33
C GLU A 8 28.09 -10.72 21.82
N LEU A 9 28.28 -9.42 21.57
CA LEU A 9 27.28 -8.41 21.93
C LEU A 9 25.94 -8.62 21.21
N LEU A 10 25.95 -8.89 19.91
CA LEU A 10 24.72 -9.17 19.16
C LEU A 10 24.02 -10.44 19.65
N GLU A 11 24.80 -11.47 19.99
CA GLU A 11 24.28 -12.72 20.53
C GLU A 11 23.67 -12.50 21.93
N ASP A 12 24.30 -11.70 22.78
CA ASP A 12 23.78 -11.32 24.09
C ASP A 12 22.46 -10.53 23.95
N ILE A 13 22.39 -9.57 23.03
CA ILE A 13 21.15 -8.84 22.74
C ILE A 13 20.07 -9.79 22.21
N ARG A 14 20.43 -10.73 21.31
CA ARG A 14 19.51 -11.74 20.76
C ARG A 14 18.96 -12.66 21.86
N LEU A 15 19.81 -13.11 22.78
CA LEU A 15 19.43 -13.97 23.90
C LEU A 15 18.57 -13.22 24.92
N ALA A 16 18.86 -11.93 25.19
CA ALA A 16 18.11 -11.10 26.12
C ALA A 16 16.73 -10.68 25.59
N THR A 17 16.63 -10.36 24.30
CA THR A 17 15.39 -9.87 23.68
C THR A 17 14.55 -10.99 23.05
N GLY A 18 15.16 -12.14 22.75
CA GLY A 18 14.55 -13.23 22.00
C GLY A 18 14.63 -13.01 20.49
N ASN A 19 14.61 -14.11 19.72
CA ASN A 19 14.87 -14.09 18.27
C ASN A 19 13.97 -13.11 17.49
N VAL A 20 12.67 -13.06 17.81
CA VAL A 20 11.71 -12.23 17.07
C VAL A 20 11.97 -10.74 17.32
N ALA A 21 12.14 -10.34 18.58
CA ALA A 21 12.42 -8.95 18.92
C ALA A 21 13.81 -8.51 18.42
N PHE A 22 14.80 -9.41 18.44
CA PHE A 22 16.12 -9.16 17.88
C PHE A 22 16.09 -8.94 16.37
N LEU A 23 15.39 -9.80 15.61
CA LEU A 23 15.26 -9.63 14.16
C LEU A 23 14.53 -8.33 13.80
N ARG A 24 13.52 -7.93 14.60
CA ARG A 24 12.87 -6.61 14.48
C ARG A 24 13.85 -5.47 14.77
N LEU A 25 14.62 -5.56 15.85
CA LEU A 25 15.65 -4.56 16.20
C LEU A 25 16.69 -4.41 15.09
N MET A 26 17.07 -5.51 14.44
CA MET A 26 18.01 -5.51 13.32
C MET A 26 17.38 -5.02 12.00
N GLY A 27 16.08 -4.71 11.99
CA GLY A 27 15.35 -4.33 10.78
C GLY A 27 15.20 -5.46 9.76
N LEU A 28 15.48 -6.71 10.16
CA LEU A 28 15.49 -7.89 9.28
C LEU A 28 14.10 -8.51 9.10
N THR A 29 13.14 -8.14 9.95
CA THR A 29 11.73 -8.49 9.78
C THR A 29 10.92 -7.21 9.73
N GLN A 30 10.27 -6.92 8.60
CA GLN A 30 9.25 -5.88 8.55
C GLN A 30 8.09 -6.28 9.46
N THR A 31 7.73 -5.41 10.39
CA THR A 31 6.52 -5.57 11.20
C THR A 31 5.32 -5.25 10.31
N SER A 32 4.80 -6.24 9.59
CA SER A 32 3.51 -6.08 8.89
C SER A 32 2.37 -6.40 9.85
N VAL A 33 1.26 -5.66 9.70
CA VAL A 33 0.03 -5.92 10.43
C VAL A 33 -1.01 -6.46 9.47
N LEU A 34 -1.79 -7.41 9.95
CA LEU A 34 -3.03 -7.82 9.28
C LEU A 34 -4.19 -7.07 9.92
N ALA A 35 -4.77 -6.13 9.17
CA ALA A 35 -5.87 -5.30 9.66
C ALA A 35 -7.20 -5.66 9.01
N PHE A 36 -8.27 -5.59 9.81
CA PHE A 36 -9.65 -5.78 9.40
C PHE A 36 -10.44 -4.52 9.71
N VAL A 37 -11.15 -3.97 8.71
CA VAL A 37 -12.01 -2.80 8.85
C VAL A 37 -13.43 -3.24 8.54
N PHE A 38 -14.30 -3.21 9.54
CA PHE A 38 -15.55 -3.99 9.54
C PHE A 38 -16.78 -3.11 9.74
N ASP A 39 -17.71 -3.17 8.78
CA ASP A 39 -19.00 -2.51 8.85
C ASP A 39 -19.91 -3.23 9.86
N THR A 40 -20.42 -2.51 10.86
CA THR A 40 -21.34 -3.05 11.87
C THR A 40 -22.77 -2.57 11.67
N THR A 41 -23.13 -1.98 10.53
CA THR A 41 -24.52 -1.55 10.27
C THR A 41 -25.52 -2.71 10.26
N SER A 42 -26.78 -2.40 10.57
CA SER A 42 -27.86 -3.42 10.61
C SER A 42 -28.08 -4.16 9.28
N SER A 43 -27.85 -3.49 8.13
CA SER A 43 -27.94 -4.12 6.79
C SER A 43 -26.90 -5.23 6.59
N PHE A 44 -25.78 -5.12 7.29
CA PHE A 44 -24.67 -6.05 7.20
C PHE A 44 -24.88 -7.34 8.02
N SER A 45 -25.88 -7.39 8.89
CA SER A 45 -26.14 -8.48 9.84
C SER A 45 -26.14 -9.88 9.22
N ASN A 46 -26.71 -10.03 8.01
CA ASN A 46 -26.77 -11.32 7.30
C ASN A 46 -25.39 -11.81 6.82
N TYR A 47 -24.43 -10.90 6.64
CA TYR A 47 -23.09 -11.21 6.12
C TYR A 47 -22.02 -11.30 7.21
N ILE A 48 -22.30 -10.86 8.44
CA ILE A 48 -21.33 -10.87 9.54
C ILE A 48 -20.69 -12.26 9.72
N GLU A 49 -21.51 -13.32 9.75
CA GLU A 49 -21.02 -14.68 9.93
C GLU A 49 -20.18 -15.18 8.75
N VAL A 50 -20.52 -14.76 7.52
CA VAL A 50 -19.71 -15.04 6.33
C VAL A 50 -18.34 -14.40 6.48
N PHE A 51 -18.29 -13.14 6.92
CA PHE A 51 -17.03 -12.41 7.06
C PHE A 51 -16.18 -12.86 8.24
N LYS A 52 -16.77 -13.23 9.38
CA LYS A 52 -16.04 -13.88 10.48
C LYS A 52 -15.28 -15.12 9.98
N ARG A 53 -15.92 -15.95 9.15
CA ARG A 53 -15.27 -17.12 8.54
C ARG A 53 -14.17 -16.73 7.55
N VAL A 54 -14.33 -15.65 6.78
CA VAL A 54 -13.26 -15.12 5.91
C VAL A 54 -12.05 -14.74 6.75
N CYS A 55 -12.26 -13.94 7.80
CA CYS A 55 -11.19 -13.48 8.69
C CYS A 55 -10.45 -14.67 9.32
N PHE A 56 -11.18 -15.67 9.81
CA PHE A 56 -10.57 -16.85 10.41
C PHE A 56 -9.76 -17.64 9.41
N SER A 57 -10.27 -17.82 8.19
CA SER A 57 -9.51 -18.45 7.11
C SER A 57 -8.21 -17.68 6.83
N ILE A 58 -8.24 -16.35 6.74
CA ILE A 58 -7.02 -15.55 6.51
C ILE A 58 -6.01 -15.77 7.64
N ILE A 59 -6.46 -15.64 8.90
CA ILE A 59 -5.60 -15.79 10.09
C ILE A 59 -4.99 -17.20 10.12
N ASP A 60 -5.81 -18.24 9.92
CA ASP A 60 -5.37 -19.63 9.97
C ASP A 60 -4.43 -20.02 8.82
N ASN A 61 -4.54 -19.39 7.65
CA ASN A 61 -3.60 -19.64 6.55
C ASN A 61 -2.23 -18.97 6.78
N ARG A 62 -2.14 -17.92 7.60
CA ARG A 62 -0.88 -17.22 7.91
C ARG A 62 -0.19 -17.75 9.16
N ARG A 63 -0.96 -18.21 10.15
CA ARG A 63 -0.45 -18.68 11.45
C ARG A 63 0.59 -19.79 11.26
N GLY A 64 1.75 -19.66 11.90
CA GLY A 64 2.84 -20.63 11.85
C GLY A 64 3.63 -20.65 10.54
N THR A 65 3.41 -19.69 9.64
CA THR A 65 4.16 -19.52 8.39
C THR A 65 5.09 -18.30 8.48
N SER A 66 5.94 -18.08 7.47
CA SER A 66 6.72 -16.83 7.36
C SER A 66 5.85 -15.58 7.26
N GLU A 67 4.58 -15.73 6.89
CA GLU A 67 3.60 -14.65 6.68
C GLU A 67 2.75 -14.36 7.91
N GLU A 68 3.03 -14.98 9.06
CA GLU A 68 2.35 -14.66 10.30
C GLU A 68 2.63 -13.19 10.66
N PRO A 69 1.58 -12.34 10.72
CA PRO A 69 1.78 -10.91 10.94
C PRO A 69 2.32 -10.66 12.35
N SER A 70 3.02 -9.55 12.51
CA SER A 70 3.58 -9.14 13.80
C SER A 70 2.50 -8.80 14.83
N GLU A 71 1.38 -8.25 14.35
CA GLU A 71 0.18 -7.93 15.11
C GLU A 71 -1.07 -8.03 14.21
N TYR A 72 -2.23 -8.15 14.85
CA TYR A 72 -3.54 -8.08 14.23
C TYR A 72 -4.26 -6.81 14.68
N ALA A 73 -4.98 -6.17 13.76
CA ALA A 73 -5.71 -4.93 14.00
C ALA A 73 -7.17 -5.03 13.56
N LEU A 74 -8.09 -4.47 14.34
CA LEU A 74 -9.51 -4.40 14.01
C LEU A 74 -10.04 -2.99 14.24
N VAL A 75 -10.74 -2.44 13.24
CA VAL A 75 -11.53 -1.21 13.35
C VAL A 75 -12.96 -1.53 12.92
N THR A 76 -13.92 -1.18 13.75
CA THR A 76 -15.35 -1.27 13.41
C THR A 76 -15.90 0.10 13.04
N PHE A 77 -16.91 0.16 12.19
CA PHE A 77 -17.55 1.43 11.83
C PHE A 77 -19.01 1.26 11.46
N ASN A 78 -19.77 2.35 11.60
CA ASN A 78 -21.17 2.47 11.21
C ASN A 78 -21.46 3.86 10.62
N ASP A 79 -22.72 4.32 10.63
CA ASP A 79 -23.14 5.61 10.08
C ASP A 79 -22.88 6.83 11.01
N GLN A 80 -22.55 6.57 12.28
CA GLN A 80 -22.33 7.57 13.32
C GLN A 80 -20.88 7.65 13.82
N ASP A 81 -20.19 6.51 13.91
CA ASP A 81 -18.86 6.43 14.51
C ASP A 81 -17.95 5.40 13.80
N SER A 82 -16.65 5.56 14.00
CA SER A 82 -15.59 4.67 13.51
C SER A 82 -14.52 4.48 14.57
N GLY A 83 -14.25 3.23 14.95
CA GLY A 83 -13.27 2.85 15.97
C GLY A 83 -13.89 2.37 17.29
N PRO A 84 -13.08 2.21 18.35
CA PRO A 84 -11.63 2.42 18.40
C PRO A 84 -10.84 1.36 17.63
N LEU A 85 -9.54 1.59 17.43
CA LEU A 85 -8.63 0.58 16.90
C LEU A 85 -8.24 -0.41 17.99
N ILE A 86 -8.54 -1.70 17.77
CA ILE A 86 -8.15 -2.80 18.64
C ILE A 86 -6.92 -3.48 18.04
N ARG A 87 -5.90 -3.77 18.87
CA ARG A 87 -4.67 -4.45 18.46
C ARG A 87 -4.30 -5.57 19.41
N THR A 88 -3.72 -6.63 18.86
CA THR A 88 -3.12 -7.70 19.65
C THR A 88 -2.11 -8.48 18.82
N GLY A 89 -1.02 -8.93 19.43
CA GLY A 89 -0.10 -9.90 18.84
C GLY A 89 -0.60 -11.35 18.91
N ASN A 90 -1.71 -11.63 19.61
CA ASN A 90 -2.24 -12.98 19.80
C ASN A 90 -3.41 -13.27 18.86
N ALA A 91 -3.24 -14.24 17.96
CA ALA A 91 -4.24 -14.64 16.98
C ALA A 91 -5.54 -15.16 17.62
N ASP A 92 -5.48 -15.91 18.72
CA ASP A 92 -6.68 -16.48 19.37
C ASP A 92 -7.50 -15.39 20.06
N THR A 93 -6.85 -14.48 20.80
CA THR A 93 -7.49 -13.28 21.36
C THR A 93 -8.11 -12.42 20.27
N PHE A 94 -7.43 -12.29 19.11
CA PHE A 94 -7.98 -11.55 17.99
C PHE A 94 -9.24 -12.19 17.41
N LYS A 95 -9.28 -13.53 17.32
CA LYS A 95 -10.47 -14.26 16.89
C LYS A 95 -11.63 -14.12 17.88
N GLU A 96 -11.36 -14.00 19.18
CA GLU A 96 -12.38 -13.69 20.18
C GLU A 96 -13.02 -12.32 19.93
N TYR A 97 -12.22 -11.30 19.63
CA TYR A 97 -12.74 -9.98 19.23
C TYR A 97 -13.61 -10.05 17.97
N ILE A 98 -13.16 -10.77 16.94
CA ILE A 98 -13.96 -10.98 15.72
C ILE A 98 -15.27 -11.71 16.03
N ASN A 99 -15.24 -12.75 16.88
CA ASN A 99 -16.46 -13.48 17.26
C ASN A 99 -17.46 -12.61 18.03
N SER A 100 -16.96 -11.65 18.81
CA SER A 100 -17.78 -10.71 19.58
C SER A 100 -18.48 -9.64 18.74
N LEU A 101 -18.15 -9.52 17.45
CA LEU A 101 -18.80 -8.56 16.55
C LEU A 101 -20.30 -8.85 16.39
N LEU A 102 -21.09 -7.80 16.59
CA LEU A 102 -22.54 -7.78 16.44
C LEU A 102 -22.94 -6.62 15.53
N ALA A 103 -24.04 -6.78 14.80
CA ALA A 103 -24.65 -5.67 14.07
C ALA A 103 -25.25 -4.66 15.06
N SER A 104 -25.08 -3.38 14.77
CA SER A 104 -25.71 -2.27 15.48
C SER A 104 -27.19 -2.18 15.12
N ASP A 105 -28.03 -1.89 16.12
CA ASP A 105 -29.47 -1.70 15.94
C ASP A 105 -29.76 -0.30 15.38
N GLY A 106 -30.34 -0.24 14.18
CA GLY A 106 -30.70 1.02 13.52
C GLY A 106 -29.54 1.70 12.78
N GLY A 107 -29.87 2.62 11.87
CA GLY A 107 -28.89 3.37 11.09
C GLY A 107 -29.34 3.66 9.65
N ASN A 108 -28.73 4.68 9.04
CA ASN A 108 -28.86 4.91 7.60
C ASN A 108 -28.04 3.88 6.81
N LEU A 109 -28.34 3.76 5.52
CA LEU A 109 -27.65 2.84 4.60
C LEU A 109 -26.24 3.31 4.18
N LEU A 110 -25.75 4.45 4.68
CA LEU A 110 -24.43 5.01 4.36
C LEU A 110 -23.54 4.93 5.60
N ASN A 111 -22.24 4.70 5.43
CA ASN A 111 -21.31 4.44 6.54
C ASN A 111 -20.07 5.36 6.52
N MET A 112 -19.31 5.38 7.61
CA MET A 112 -18.04 6.12 7.74
C MET A 112 -16.81 5.26 7.35
N CYS A 113 -16.91 4.54 6.23
CA CYS A 113 -15.88 3.58 5.83
C CYS A 113 -14.51 4.23 5.61
N LEU A 114 -14.44 5.44 5.01
CA LEU A 114 -13.15 6.06 4.71
C LEU A 114 -12.46 6.61 5.96
N SER A 115 -13.22 7.06 6.96
CA SER A 115 -12.70 7.48 8.26
C SER A 115 -12.07 6.30 9.01
N ALA A 116 -12.76 5.16 9.02
CA ALA A 116 -12.26 3.92 9.62
C ALA A 116 -10.99 3.38 8.93
N LEU A 117 -10.99 3.43 7.59
CA LEU A 117 -9.83 3.04 6.80
C LEU A 117 -8.66 4.01 7.00
N LEU A 118 -8.93 5.32 7.07
CA LEU A 118 -7.92 6.33 7.35
C LEU A 118 -7.29 6.10 8.73
N LEU A 119 -8.09 5.87 9.76
CA LEU A 119 -7.62 5.51 11.10
C LEU A 119 -6.70 4.29 11.04
N THR A 120 -7.11 3.24 10.32
CA THR A 120 -6.32 2.02 10.15
C THR A 120 -4.98 2.30 9.47
N LEU A 121 -4.97 3.00 8.33
CA LEU A 121 -3.76 3.35 7.58
C LEU A 121 -2.80 4.22 8.38
N THR A 122 -3.33 5.12 9.22
CA THR A 122 -2.49 6.02 10.01
C THR A 122 -1.76 5.31 11.13
N GLN A 123 -2.36 4.29 11.73
CA GLN A 123 -1.76 3.61 12.86
C GLN A 123 -1.02 2.35 12.42
N ALA A 124 -1.41 1.73 11.30
CA ALA A 124 -0.78 0.50 10.82
C ALA A 124 0.65 0.78 10.36
N PRO A 125 1.61 -0.12 10.66
CA PRO A 125 2.93 -0.05 10.06
C PRO A 125 2.87 -0.03 8.53
N PRO A 126 3.87 0.57 7.85
CA PRO A 126 3.97 0.50 6.40
C PRO A 126 3.95 -0.94 5.88
N SER A 127 3.49 -1.12 4.64
CA SER A 127 3.40 -2.40 3.95
C SER A 127 2.49 -3.42 4.64
N SER A 128 1.44 -2.95 5.33
CA SER A 128 0.43 -3.79 5.97
C SER A 128 -0.64 -4.27 4.97
N ASP A 129 -1.27 -5.40 5.27
CA ASP A 129 -2.45 -5.88 4.53
C ASP A 129 -3.72 -5.50 5.27
N ILE A 130 -4.62 -4.80 4.58
CA ILE A 130 -5.87 -4.30 5.15
C ILE A 130 -7.04 -4.90 4.37
N PHE A 131 -7.98 -5.50 5.09
CA PHE A 131 -9.22 -6.04 4.52
C PHE A 131 -10.41 -5.23 5.00
N VAL A 132 -11.14 -4.62 4.08
CA VAL A 132 -12.29 -3.77 4.35
C VAL A 132 -13.57 -4.51 3.96
N PHE A 133 -14.54 -4.56 4.86
CA PHE A 133 -15.79 -5.29 4.71
C PHE A 133 -16.96 -4.33 4.82
N THR A 134 -17.79 -4.23 3.77
CA THR A 134 -18.94 -3.31 3.76
C THR A 134 -19.98 -3.69 2.71
N ASP A 135 -21.23 -3.31 2.93
CA ASP A 135 -22.33 -3.42 1.96
C ASP A 135 -22.93 -2.09 1.52
N ALA A 136 -22.29 -0.99 1.92
CA ALA A 136 -22.85 0.34 1.85
C ALA A 136 -21.87 1.35 1.23
N ALA A 137 -22.45 2.42 0.69
CA ALA A 137 -21.68 3.54 0.16
C ALA A 137 -21.10 4.39 1.29
N ALA A 138 -19.87 4.88 1.07
CA ALA A 138 -19.18 5.75 2.01
C ALA A 138 -19.82 7.14 2.04
N LYS A 139 -20.35 7.53 3.20
CA LYS A 139 -20.89 8.87 3.47
C LYS A 139 -19.80 9.93 3.42
N ASP A 140 -18.58 9.55 3.80
CA ASP A 140 -17.39 10.36 3.94
C ASP A 140 -16.48 10.32 2.69
N SER A 141 -17.10 10.22 1.51
CA SER A 141 -16.43 10.10 0.20
C SER A 141 -15.43 11.24 -0.10
N GLU A 142 -15.58 12.39 0.54
CA GLU A 142 -14.64 13.52 0.49
C GLU A 142 -13.24 13.15 1.00
N LEU A 143 -13.11 12.12 1.84
CA LEU A 143 -11.81 11.65 2.34
C LEU A 143 -11.02 10.83 1.31
N LYS A 144 -11.59 10.51 0.14
CA LYS A 144 -10.94 9.68 -0.88
C LYS A 144 -9.50 10.09 -1.16
N THR A 145 -9.26 11.36 -1.46
CA THR A 145 -7.92 11.87 -1.80
C THR A 145 -6.93 11.76 -0.62
N THR A 146 -7.42 11.90 0.61
CA THR A 146 -6.61 11.74 1.83
C THR A 146 -6.25 10.26 2.04
N VAL A 147 -7.20 9.35 1.84
CA VAL A 147 -6.98 7.90 1.91
C VAL A 147 -5.99 7.44 0.85
N GLU A 148 -6.11 7.91 -0.40
CA GLU A 148 -5.16 7.61 -1.49
C GLU A 148 -3.74 8.04 -1.10
N ALA A 149 -3.57 9.25 -0.57
CA ALA A 149 -2.28 9.75 -0.11
C ALA A 149 -1.69 8.90 1.03
N MET A 150 -2.51 8.40 1.95
CA MET A 150 -2.05 7.50 3.01
C MET A 150 -1.70 6.10 2.51
N MET A 151 -2.41 5.58 1.51
CA MET A 151 -2.05 4.32 0.84
C MET A 151 -0.71 4.45 0.12
N GLU A 152 -0.46 5.59 -0.54
CA GLU A 152 0.84 5.89 -1.18
C GLU A 152 1.98 5.96 -0.17
N TYR A 153 1.76 6.62 0.97
CA TYR A 153 2.77 6.78 2.02
C TYR A 153 3.08 5.47 2.73
N THR A 154 2.05 4.75 3.17
CA THR A 154 2.21 3.49 3.91
C THR A 154 2.59 2.34 2.99
N GLN A 155 2.31 2.44 1.69
CA GLN A 155 2.42 1.32 0.74
C GLN A 155 1.62 0.08 1.19
N SER A 156 0.60 0.27 2.02
CA SER A 156 -0.29 -0.78 2.52
C SER A 156 -1.28 -1.20 1.43
N ARG A 157 -1.53 -2.51 1.34
CA ARG A 157 -2.43 -3.10 0.34
C ARG A 157 -3.83 -3.17 0.91
N VAL A 158 -4.81 -2.57 0.24
CA VAL A 158 -6.19 -2.51 0.74
C VAL A 158 -7.12 -3.33 -0.14
N ASN A 159 -7.63 -4.43 0.41
CA ASN A 159 -8.56 -5.32 -0.26
C ASN A 159 -9.98 -5.05 0.23
N PHE A 160 -10.90 -4.74 -0.69
CA PHE A 160 -12.30 -4.48 -0.39
C PHE A 160 -13.14 -5.72 -0.69
N LEU A 161 -13.92 -6.12 0.30
CA LEU A 161 -14.90 -7.19 0.24
C LEU A 161 -16.28 -6.56 0.36
N LEU A 162 -16.89 -6.33 -0.79
CA LEU A 162 -18.14 -5.61 -0.95
C LEU A 162 -19.28 -6.60 -1.07
N THR A 163 -20.40 -6.41 -0.38
CA THR A 163 -21.61 -7.22 -0.67
C THR A 163 -22.63 -6.41 -1.44
N SER A 164 -23.27 -7.04 -2.41
CA SER A 164 -24.40 -6.44 -3.13
C SER A 164 -25.68 -6.74 -2.37
N SER A 165 -25.95 -5.99 -1.30
CA SER A 165 -27.21 -6.09 -0.59
C SER A 165 -28.36 -5.52 -1.45
N PHE A 166 -29.50 -6.22 -1.47
CA PHE A 166 -30.74 -5.76 -2.11
C PHE A 166 -31.73 -5.35 -1.02
N SER A 167 -32.27 -4.14 -1.08
CA SER A 167 -33.36 -3.79 -0.16
C SER A 167 -34.66 -4.47 -0.61
N LEU A 168 -35.19 -5.40 0.18
CA LEU A 168 -36.58 -5.84 0.06
C LEU A 168 -37.47 -4.75 0.63
N ARG A 169 -37.97 -3.82 -0.21
CA ARG A 169 -39.12 -3.01 0.20
C ARG A 169 -40.36 -3.90 0.12
N SER A 170 -41.16 -3.86 1.20
CA SER A 170 -42.42 -4.58 1.46
C SER A 170 -43.25 -4.92 0.23
N GLU A 171 -43.94 -6.09 0.29
CA GLU A 171 -44.83 -6.83 -0.64
C GLU A 171 -45.78 -6.10 -1.64
N LYS A 172 -45.57 -4.83 -1.98
CA LYS A 172 -46.28 -4.15 -3.07
C LYS A 172 -45.30 -3.41 -3.97
N ASP A 173 -44.98 -4.09 -5.06
CA ASP A 173 -44.38 -3.59 -6.30
C ASP A 173 -42.99 -2.96 -6.21
N VAL A 174 -42.22 -3.25 -7.28
CA VAL A 174 -40.92 -2.67 -7.68
C VAL A 174 -39.68 -3.52 -7.34
N SER A 175 -38.89 -3.77 -8.38
CA SER A 175 -37.65 -4.52 -8.45
C SER A 175 -36.67 -4.26 -7.28
N PRO A 176 -35.91 -5.29 -6.84
CA PRO A 176 -34.91 -5.13 -5.79
C PRO A 176 -33.90 -4.04 -6.16
N THR A 177 -33.80 -3.01 -5.32
CA THR A 177 -32.87 -1.89 -5.51
C THR A 177 -31.55 -2.24 -4.81
N ARG A 178 -30.44 -2.17 -5.57
CA ARG A 178 -29.08 -2.39 -5.06
C ARG A 178 -28.74 -1.28 -4.06
N LEU A 179 -28.17 -1.65 -2.91
CA LEU A 179 -27.82 -0.71 -1.84
C LEU A 179 -26.62 0.19 -2.19
N MET A 180 -25.73 -0.26 -3.08
CA MET A 180 -24.66 0.54 -3.67
C MET A 180 -24.93 0.79 -5.16
N SER A 181 -24.73 2.03 -5.61
CA SER A 181 -24.70 2.34 -7.03
C SER A 181 -23.38 1.87 -7.68
N LEU A 182 -23.32 1.90 -9.02
CA LEU A 182 -22.08 1.62 -9.75
C LEU A 182 -20.98 2.65 -9.41
N SER A 183 -21.33 3.91 -9.16
CA SER A 183 -20.36 4.94 -8.77
C SER A 183 -19.78 4.69 -7.37
N ASP A 184 -20.60 4.24 -6.43
CA ASP A 184 -20.13 3.94 -5.06
C ASP A 184 -19.17 2.74 -5.08
N THR A 185 -19.52 1.72 -5.85
CA THR A 185 -18.65 0.56 -6.06
C THR A 185 -17.34 0.97 -6.75
N GLN A 186 -17.40 1.91 -7.70
CA GLN A 186 -16.23 2.42 -8.41
C GLN A 186 -15.26 3.16 -7.48
N LEU A 187 -15.75 3.84 -6.44
CA LEU A 187 -14.90 4.47 -5.42
C LEU A 187 -13.99 3.43 -4.75
N TYR A 188 -14.55 2.32 -4.29
CA TYR A 188 -13.78 1.24 -3.65
C TYR A 188 -12.85 0.52 -4.65
N ARG A 189 -13.29 0.32 -5.89
CA ARG A 189 -12.45 -0.24 -6.96
C ARG A 189 -11.24 0.65 -7.25
N ASP A 190 -11.42 1.97 -7.26
CA ASP A 190 -10.33 2.92 -7.45
C ASP A 190 -9.31 2.86 -6.30
N LEU A 191 -9.78 2.82 -5.04
CA LEU A 191 -8.92 2.72 -3.85
C LEU A 191 -8.15 1.40 -3.80
N ALA A 192 -8.81 0.27 -4.10
CA ALA A 192 -8.14 -1.02 -4.28
C ALA A 192 -7.04 -0.92 -5.34
N HIS A 193 -7.33 -0.27 -6.47
CA HIS A 193 -6.35 -0.13 -7.54
C HIS A 193 -5.16 0.74 -7.13
N VAL A 194 -5.37 1.87 -6.45
CA VAL A 194 -4.27 2.73 -5.97
C VAL A 194 -3.35 1.98 -5.01
N SER A 195 -3.91 1.25 -4.05
CA SER A 195 -3.13 0.48 -3.07
C SER A 195 -2.48 -0.79 -3.63
N GLY A 196 -2.85 -1.22 -4.83
CA GLY A 196 -2.47 -2.54 -5.36
C GLY A 196 -3.26 -3.70 -4.76
N GLY A 197 -4.36 -3.44 -4.04
CA GLY A 197 -5.27 -4.47 -3.55
C GLY A 197 -6.29 -4.95 -4.59
N GLN A 198 -7.38 -5.53 -4.11
CA GLN A 198 -8.47 -6.07 -4.92
C GLN A 198 -9.84 -5.63 -4.37
N ALA A 199 -10.79 -5.31 -5.25
CA ALA A 199 -12.18 -5.05 -4.87
C ALA A 199 -13.09 -6.18 -5.38
N MET A 200 -13.60 -7.00 -4.46
CA MET A 200 -14.36 -8.20 -4.72
C MET A 200 -15.82 -8.01 -4.30
N GLU A 201 -16.75 -8.29 -5.22
CA GLU A 201 -18.18 -8.35 -4.89
C GLU A 201 -18.58 -9.77 -4.48
N ILE A 202 -19.15 -9.90 -3.30
CA ILE A 202 -19.39 -11.16 -2.61
C ILE A 202 -20.88 -11.31 -2.31
N THR A 203 -21.36 -12.52 -2.49
CA THR A 203 -22.65 -13.04 -2.02
C THR A 203 -22.43 -14.26 -1.14
N ASP A 204 -23.44 -14.65 -0.34
CA ASP A 204 -23.38 -15.84 0.53
C ASP A 204 -22.96 -17.12 -0.22
N THR A 205 -23.39 -17.25 -1.47
CA THR A 205 -23.10 -18.41 -2.32
C THR A 205 -21.66 -18.42 -2.84
N THR A 206 -21.00 -17.26 -2.91
CA THR A 206 -19.64 -17.12 -3.44
C THR A 206 -18.55 -17.24 -2.38
N PHE A 207 -18.91 -17.30 -1.10
CA PHE A 207 -17.95 -17.36 0.01
C PHE A 207 -16.85 -18.43 -0.13
N PRO A 208 -17.15 -19.70 -0.48
CA PRO A 208 -16.10 -20.71 -0.63
C PRO A 208 -15.08 -20.35 -1.70
N GLN A 209 -15.52 -19.65 -2.74
CA GLN A 209 -14.71 -19.25 -3.90
C GLN A 209 -13.84 -18.04 -3.56
N VAL A 210 -14.39 -17.08 -2.81
CA VAL A 210 -13.66 -15.88 -2.34
C VAL A 210 -12.42 -16.27 -1.54
N THR A 211 -12.54 -17.28 -0.69
CA THR A 211 -11.39 -17.77 0.10
C THR A 211 -10.21 -18.17 -0.79
N SER A 212 -10.47 -18.71 -1.99
CA SER A 212 -9.39 -19.08 -2.92
C SER A 212 -8.70 -17.87 -3.54
N VAL A 213 -9.43 -16.78 -3.81
CA VAL A 213 -8.85 -15.51 -4.30
C VAL A 213 -8.04 -14.85 -3.20
N ILE A 214 -8.58 -14.83 -1.98
CA ILE A 214 -7.88 -14.26 -0.83
C ILE A 214 -6.56 -14.98 -0.60
N LYS A 215 -6.56 -16.32 -0.69
CA LYS A 215 -5.33 -17.12 -0.59
C LYS A 215 -4.28 -16.68 -1.60
N ASP A 216 -4.63 -16.31 -2.83
CA ASP A 216 -3.66 -15.87 -3.82
C ASP A 216 -3.09 -14.47 -3.54
N VAL A 217 -3.86 -13.57 -2.90
CA VAL A 217 -3.42 -12.19 -2.64
C VAL A 217 -2.65 -12.04 -1.32
N ILE A 218 -2.66 -13.08 -0.47
CA ILE A 218 -1.92 -13.09 0.82
C ILE A 218 -0.71 -14.01 0.80
N ILE A 219 -0.32 -14.51 -0.37
CA ILE A 219 0.86 -15.37 -0.49
C ILE A 219 2.14 -14.62 -0.13
N ALA A 220 3.09 -15.33 0.46
CA ALA A 220 4.47 -14.89 0.65
C ALA A 220 5.09 -14.47 -0.69
N ASP A 221 6.02 -13.51 -0.66
CA ASP A 221 6.80 -13.07 -1.83
C ASP A 221 5.92 -12.68 -3.03
N LEU A 222 4.78 -12.06 -2.74
CA LEU A 222 3.83 -11.62 -3.75
C LEU A 222 4.37 -10.42 -4.50
N VAL A 223 4.65 -10.62 -5.79
CA VAL A 223 5.13 -9.59 -6.70
C VAL A 223 4.09 -9.22 -7.74
N THR A 224 4.08 -7.95 -8.16
CA THR A 224 3.22 -7.46 -9.24
C THR A 224 3.99 -7.42 -10.55
N VAL A 225 3.44 -8.04 -11.60
CA VAL A 225 4.05 -8.05 -12.95
C VAL A 225 3.43 -6.96 -13.81
N LEU A 226 2.11 -6.81 -13.73
CA LEU A 226 1.36 -5.84 -14.51
C LEU A 226 0.12 -5.38 -13.74
N GLN A 227 -0.14 -4.09 -13.75
CA GLN A 227 -1.37 -3.49 -13.25
C GLN A 227 -1.83 -2.36 -14.17
N ILE A 228 -3.08 -2.42 -14.62
CA ILE A 228 -3.66 -1.47 -15.59
C ILE A 228 -5.10 -1.14 -15.22
N LYS A 229 -5.51 0.10 -15.48
CA LYS A 229 -6.91 0.54 -15.51
C LYS A 229 -7.29 0.96 -16.93
N GLY A 230 -8.23 0.24 -17.52
CA GLY A 230 -8.76 0.51 -18.86
C GLY A 230 -10.20 1.05 -18.79
N ASN A 231 -10.59 1.82 -19.80
CA ASN A 231 -11.96 2.38 -19.92
C ASN A 231 -12.45 2.47 -21.37
N SER A 232 -11.80 1.76 -22.29
CA SER A 232 -12.10 1.83 -23.72
C SER A 232 -13.23 0.87 -24.11
N SER A 233 -14.11 1.35 -24.99
CA SER A 233 -15.14 0.54 -25.66
C SER A 233 -14.60 -0.26 -26.85
N LYS A 234 -13.30 -0.15 -27.14
CA LYS A 234 -12.60 -0.96 -28.15
C LYS A 234 -11.77 -2.04 -27.46
N ALA A 235 -11.55 -3.14 -28.17
CA ALA A 235 -10.68 -4.20 -27.69
C ALA A 235 -9.25 -3.68 -27.51
N GLU A 236 -8.74 -3.78 -26.28
CA GLU A 236 -7.39 -3.39 -25.90
C GLU A 236 -6.53 -4.63 -25.67
N ASN A 237 -5.23 -4.50 -25.96
CA ASN A 237 -4.28 -5.59 -25.91
C ASN A 237 -3.15 -5.23 -24.96
N TYR A 238 -2.91 -6.08 -23.97
CA TYR A 238 -1.85 -5.90 -22.99
C TYR A 238 -0.89 -7.08 -23.01
N SER A 239 0.40 -6.78 -23.03
CA SER A 239 1.48 -7.77 -22.94
C SER A 239 2.13 -7.73 -21.57
N PHE A 240 2.55 -8.88 -21.07
CA PHE A 240 3.35 -9.02 -19.86
C PHE A 240 4.31 -10.20 -19.99
N VAL A 241 5.45 -10.14 -19.31
CA VAL A 241 6.48 -11.18 -19.38
C VAL A 241 6.43 -12.01 -18.10
N LEU A 242 6.31 -13.34 -18.25
CA LEU A 242 6.49 -14.29 -17.15
C LEU A 242 7.87 -14.92 -17.27
N ASP A 243 8.70 -14.71 -16.25
CA ASP A 243 10.06 -15.24 -16.16
C ASP A 243 10.11 -16.54 -15.32
N PRO A 244 11.26 -17.25 -15.32
CA PRO A 244 11.39 -18.53 -14.62
C PRO A 244 11.25 -18.46 -13.09
N THR A 245 11.42 -17.29 -12.45
CA THR A 245 11.30 -17.19 -10.98
C THR A 245 9.84 -17.06 -10.53
N LEU A 246 8.92 -16.79 -11.46
CA LEU A 246 7.50 -16.65 -11.17
C LEU A 246 6.78 -18.01 -11.03
N SER A 247 6.12 -18.19 -9.90
CA SER A 247 5.22 -19.30 -9.63
C SER A 247 3.84 -18.79 -9.17
N ASN A 248 2.83 -19.68 -9.17
CA ASN A 248 1.47 -19.36 -8.74
C ASN A 248 0.88 -18.08 -9.37
N VAL A 249 1.14 -17.90 -10.67
CA VAL A 249 0.73 -16.68 -11.38
C VAL A 249 -0.78 -16.61 -11.52
N THR A 250 -1.34 -15.49 -11.09
CA THR A 250 -2.77 -15.20 -11.11
C THR A 250 -3.04 -13.91 -11.85
N VAL A 251 -4.05 -13.94 -12.72
CA VAL A 251 -4.58 -12.77 -13.42
C VAL A 251 -5.95 -12.45 -12.85
N CYS A 252 -6.10 -11.27 -12.26
CA CYS A 252 -7.39 -10.75 -11.77
C CYS A 252 -7.88 -9.65 -12.72
N LEU A 253 -9.13 -9.76 -13.13
CA LEU A 253 -9.83 -8.80 -13.97
C LEU A 253 -11.11 -8.37 -13.26
N ASN A 254 -11.26 -7.08 -12.96
CA ASN A 254 -12.45 -6.57 -12.28
C ASN A 254 -13.20 -5.64 -13.22
N GLY A 255 -14.48 -5.92 -13.46
CA GLY A 255 -15.37 -5.11 -14.27
C GLY A 255 -16.68 -5.84 -14.57
N ASP A 256 -17.75 -5.09 -14.83
CA ASP A 256 -19.11 -5.63 -14.87
C ASP A 256 -19.45 -6.33 -16.20
N SER A 257 -18.91 -5.85 -17.31
CA SER A 257 -19.25 -6.30 -18.68
C SER A 257 -17.99 -6.54 -19.52
N LEU A 258 -17.09 -7.39 -19.02
CA LEU A 258 -15.82 -7.70 -19.69
C LEU A 258 -15.81 -9.09 -20.33
N SER A 259 -15.20 -9.16 -21.51
CA SER A 259 -14.79 -10.41 -22.17
C SER A 259 -13.30 -10.31 -22.46
N PHE A 260 -12.59 -11.43 -22.39
CA PHE A 260 -11.16 -11.44 -22.68
C PHE A 260 -10.73 -12.73 -23.36
N THR A 261 -9.58 -12.68 -24.01
CA THR A 261 -8.87 -13.84 -24.55
C THR A 261 -7.41 -13.77 -24.14
N LEU A 262 -6.92 -14.84 -23.54
CA LEU A 262 -5.53 -14.99 -23.13
C LEU A 262 -4.75 -15.70 -24.24
N TYR A 263 -3.51 -15.28 -24.46
CA TYR A 263 -2.57 -15.84 -25.43
C TYR A 263 -1.25 -16.16 -24.73
N SER A 264 -0.80 -17.39 -24.92
CA SER A 264 0.49 -17.88 -24.41
C SER A 264 1.65 -17.51 -25.34
N PRO A 265 2.90 -17.56 -24.84
CA PRO A 265 4.11 -17.39 -25.65
C PRO A 265 4.22 -18.41 -26.79
N THR A 266 3.58 -19.59 -26.67
CA THR A 266 3.59 -20.64 -27.69
C THR A 266 2.47 -20.47 -28.73
N GLY A 267 1.70 -19.39 -28.68
CA GLY A 267 0.62 -19.09 -29.62
C GLY A 267 -0.72 -19.77 -29.33
N MET A 268 -0.85 -20.56 -28.26
CA MET A 268 -2.16 -21.06 -27.81
C MET A 268 -3.00 -19.93 -27.25
N SER A 269 -4.32 -19.98 -27.46
CA SER A 269 -5.28 -19.03 -26.91
C SER A 269 -6.38 -19.72 -26.08
N GLN A 270 -6.89 -18.99 -25.08
CA GLN A 270 -8.02 -19.42 -24.25
C GLN A 270 -8.98 -18.24 -24.06
N PRO A 271 -10.25 -18.36 -24.48
CA PRO A 271 -11.26 -17.34 -24.20
C PRO A 271 -11.68 -17.41 -22.72
N GLY A 272 -12.03 -16.25 -22.16
CA GLY A 272 -12.43 -16.10 -20.76
C GLY A 272 -13.75 -16.79 -20.37
N SER A 273 -14.47 -17.35 -21.35
CA SER A 273 -15.67 -18.16 -21.15
C SER A 273 -15.39 -19.63 -20.81
N VAL A 274 -14.15 -20.10 -21.02
CA VAL A 274 -13.76 -21.49 -20.76
C VAL A 274 -13.18 -21.58 -19.35
N ALA A 275 -13.97 -22.16 -18.43
CA ALA A 275 -13.62 -22.29 -17.01
C ALA A 275 -12.31 -23.04 -16.79
N ASP A 276 -12.13 -24.20 -17.42
CA ASP A 276 -10.88 -24.96 -17.35
C ASP A 276 -10.34 -25.18 -18.75
N GLY A 277 -9.19 -24.59 -19.05
CA GLY A 277 -8.56 -24.66 -20.36
C GLY A 277 -7.05 -24.89 -20.28
N PRO A 278 -6.39 -24.95 -21.46
CA PRO A 278 -4.97 -25.28 -21.52
C PRO A 278 -4.06 -24.23 -20.84
N LEU A 279 -4.50 -22.96 -20.80
CA LEU A 279 -3.70 -21.85 -20.25
C LEU A 279 -3.95 -21.62 -18.76
N GLY A 280 -5.07 -22.08 -18.22
CA GLY A 280 -5.39 -21.94 -16.80
C GLY A 280 -6.85 -22.22 -16.46
N SER A 281 -7.13 -22.16 -15.15
CA SER A 281 -8.48 -22.27 -14.58
C SER A 281 -9.03 -20.87 -14.25
N ILE A 282 -10.27 -20.60 -14.62
CA ILE A 282 -10.97 -19.32 -14.48
C ILE A 282 -12.08 -19.48 -13.45
N LEU A 283 -12.03 -18.66 -12.41
CA LEU A 283 -13.06 -18.53 -11.39
C LEU A 283 -13.75 -17.17 -11.53
N THR A 284 -15.08 -17.19 -11.52
CA THR A 284 -15.92 -15.99 -11.60
C THR A 284 -16.57 -15.71 -10.26
N ILE A 285 -16.33 -14.52 -9.70
CA ILE A 285 -16.91 -14.07 -8.43
C ILE A 285 -17.45 -12.66 -8.64
N GLY A 286 -18.77 -12.51 -8.81
CA GLY A 286 -19.39 -11.23 -9.12
C GLY A 286 -18.73 -10.55 -10.33
N ASN A 287 -18.15 -9.37 -10.09
CA ASN A 287 -17.42 -8.55 -11.06
C ASN A 287 -15.96 -8.98 -11.29
N LEU A 288 -15.43 -9.92 -10.50
CA LEU A 288 -14.06 -10.43 -10.61
C LEU A 288 -14.01 -11.69 -11.50
N ARG A 289 -13.03 -11.73 -12.40
CA ARG A 289 -12.55 -12.95 -13.07
C ARG A 289 -11.12 -13.21 -12.62
N ARG A 290 -10.92 -14.33 -11.92
CA ARG A 290 -9.62 -14.77 -11.42
C ARG A 290 -9.14 -15.96 -12.26
N VAL A 291 -8.05 -15.78 -13.00
CA VAL A 291 -7.43 -16.80 -13.82
C VAL A 291 -6.15 -17.27 -13.14
N LYS A 292 -6.13 -18.52 -12.67
CA LYS A 292 -4.90 -19.16 -12.20
C LYS A 292 -4.19 -19.79 -13.40
N LEU A 293 -3.03 -19.26 -13.76
CA LEU A 293 -2.30 -19.72 -14.94
C LEU A 293 -1.64 -21.07 -14.69
N ASN A 294 -1.61 -21.90 -15.72
CA ASN A 294 -0.80 -23.12 -15.76
C ASN A 294 0.66 -22.75 -16.13
N SER A 295 1.25 -21.81 -15.39
CA SER A 295 2.50 -21.14 -15.77
C SER A 295 3.76 -21.96 -15.54
N ALA A 296 3.68 -23.08 -14.81
CA ALA A 296 4.83 -23.89 -14.39
C ALA A 296 5.72 -24.43 -15.54
N LYS A 297 5.36 -24.18 -16.82
CA LYS A 297 6.14 -24.56 -18.00
C LYS A 297 6.13 -23.53 -19.15
N GLN A 298 5.63 -22.30 -18.93
CA GLN A 298 5.44 -21.32 -20.02
C GLN A 298 5.95 -19.93 -19.63
N THR A 299 7.28 -19.78 -19.69
CA THR A 299 7.96 -18.48 -19.60
C THR A 299 7.93 -17.75 -20.94
N GLY A 300 7.95 -16.42 -20.91
CA GLY A 300 7.98 -15.58 -22.11
C GLY A 300 6.89 -14.51 -22.09
N GLU A 301 6.65 -13.92 -23.27
CA GLU A 301 5.65 -12.87 -23.44
C GLU A 301 4.24 -13.45 -23.58
N TRP A 302 3.40 -13.13 -22.60
CA TRP A 302 1.98 -13.40 -22.61
C TRP A 302 1.21 -12.18 -23.08
N LYS A 303 0.05 -12.40 -23.67
CA LYS A 303 -0.83 -11.33 -24.12
C LYS A 303 -2.26 -11.59 -23.68
N ILE A 304 -2.95 -10.54 -23.24
CA ILE A 304 -4.38 -10.57 -22.98
C ILE A 304 -5.09 -9.51 -23.81
N SER A 305 -6.15 -9.92 -24.51
CA SER A 305 -7.04 -9.03 -25.23
C SER A 305 -8.33 -8.88 -24.44
N ILE A 306 -8.70 -7.65 -24.09
CA ILE A 306 -9.86 -7.34 -23.26
C ILE A 306 -10.82 -6.47 -24.05
N ASN A 307 -12.09 -6.82 -24.03
CA ASN A 307 -13.17 -6.03 -24.61
C ASN A 307 -14.23 -5.80 -23.52
N SER A 308 -14.45 -4.53 -23.19
CA SER A 308 -15.36 -4.10 -22.13
C SER A 308 -16.15 -2.87 -22.58
N THR A 309 -17.39 -2.73 -22.11
CA THR A 309 -18.20 -1.52 -22.31
C THR A 309 -18.13 -0.56 -21.12
N SER A 310 -17.49 -0.97 -20.03
CA SER A 310 -17.27 -0.19 -18.81
C SER A 310 -15.80 -0.20 -18.39
N SER A 311 -15.44 0.64 -17.43
CA SER A 311 -14.10 0.65 -16.85
C SER A 311 -13.77 -0.69 -16.20
N TYR A 312 -12.53 -1.13 -16.39
CA TYR A 312 -12.03 -2.37 -15.84
C TYR A 312 -10.62 -2.19 -15.29
N THR A 313 -10.22 -3.10 -14.41
CA THR A 313 -8.84 -3.19 -13.93
C THR A 313 -8.29 -4.58 -14.23
N LEU A 314 -7.03 -4.63 -14.61
CA LEU A 314 -6.25 -5.84 -14.84
C LEU A 314 -5.09 -5.84 -13.86
N LYS A 315 -4.91 -6.94 -13.13
CA LYS A 315 -3.74 -7.18 -12.30
C LYS A 315 -3.17 -8.57 -12.58
N VAL A 316 -1.88 -8.65 -12.85
CA VAL A 316 -1.11 -9.88 -12.99
C VAL A 316 -0.06 -9.90 -11.89
N PHE A 317 -0.10 -10.95 -11.07
CA PHE A 317 0.79 -11.11 -9.93
C PHE A 317 1.14 -12.58 -9.72
N GLY A 318 2.16 -12.85 -8.92
CA GLY A 318 2.60 -14.20 -8.58
C GLY A 318 3.65 -14.20 -7.48
N GLN A 319 4.20 -15.37 -7.21
CA GLN A 319 5.27 -15.59 -6.24
C GLN A 319 6.63 -15.52 -6.91
N SER A 320 7.57 -14.75 -6.36
CA SER A 320 8.92 -14.65 -6.89
C SER A 320 9.90 -14.12 -5.84
N SER A 321 11.12 -14.67 -5.78
CA SER A 321 12.21 -14.12 -4.97
C SER A 321 12.77 -12.79 -5.50
N VAL A 322 12.45 -12.43 -6.75
CA VAL A 322 12.79 -11.15 -7.38
C VAL A 322 11.62 -10.20 -7.25
N ASP A 323 11.77 -9.14 -6.46
CA ASP A 323 10.81 -8.06 -6.23
C ASP A 323 11.51 -6.70 -6.26
N ILE A 324 10.72 -5.62 -6.26
CA ILE A 324 11.17 -4.24 -6.33
C ILE A 324 10.74 -3.46 -5.09
N HIS A 325 11.69 -2.81 -4.44
CA HIS A 325 11.43 -1.80 -3.43
C HIS A 325 11.89 -0.43 -3.93
N PHE A 326 11.09 0.62 -3.74
CA PHE A 326 11.44 1.94 -4.25
C PHE A 326 10.91 3.07 -3.37
N TYR A 327 11.62 4.20 -3.37
CA TYR A 327 11.18 5.45 -2.74
C TYR A 327 11.86 6.68 -3.35
N PHE A 328 11.18 7.83 -3.33
CA PHE A 328 11.77 9.10 -3.77
C PHE A 328 12.86 9.59 -2.82
N VAL A 329 13.88 10.25 -3.37
CA VAL A 329 15.01 10.76 -2.58
C VAL A 329 15.35 12.21 -2.92
N GLU A 330 15.86 12.91 -1.91
CA GLU A 330 16.51 14.20 -2.08
C GLU A 330 18.04 14.01 -2.01
N ILE A 331 18.75 14.59 -2.97
CA ILE A 331 20.21 14.48 -3.07
C ILE A 331 20.83 15.68 -2.35
N PHE A 332 21.61 15.42 -1.31
CA PHE A 332 22.36 16.43 -0.58
C PHE A 332 23.77 16.54 -1.13
N LYS A 333 24.09 17.71 -1.70
CA LYS A 333 25.43 18.00 -2.24
C LYS A 333 26.33 18.53 -1.11
N GLY A 334 27.18 17.68 -0.55
CA GLY A 334 28.22 18.08 0.41
C GLY A 334 28.83 16.91 1.19
N GLY A 335 30.14 16.67 1.03
CA GLY A 335 30.90 15.55 1.61
C GLY A 335 31.56 14.66 0.55
N HIS A 336 32.51 13.78 0.94
CA HIS A 336 33.01 12.73 0.04
C HIS A 336 31.85 11.79 -0.27
N GLU A 337 31.37 11.83 -1.53
CA GLU A 337 30.20 11.13 -2.10
C GLU A 337 28.85 11.86 -1.92
N ASP A 338 28.03 11.80 -2.99
CA ASP A 338 26.66 12.32 -2.97
C ASP A 338 25.85 11.51 -1.95
N SER A 339 25.36 12.16 -0.89
CA SER A 339 24.46 11.52 0.09
C SER A 339 23.01 11.80 -0.26
N TRP A 340 22.10 10.91 0.14
CA TRP A 340 20.66 11.07 -0.14
C TRP A 340 19.82 10.68 1.07
N GLY A 341 18.63 11.30 1.18
CA GLY A 341 17.62 10.98 2.17
C GLY A 341 16.29 10.65 1.51
N GLN A 342 15.55 9.69 2.08
CA GLN A 342 14.20 9.37 1.62
C GLN A 342 13.27 10.58 1.83
N THR A 343 12.47 10.86 0.80
CA THR A 343 11.45 11.91 0.84
C THR A 343 10.08 11.27 1.05
N PHE A 344 9.34 11.77 2.04
CA PHE A 344 7.98 11.32 2.35
C PHE A 344 6.93 12.36 1.89
N THR A 345 6.97 12.71 0.61
CA THR A 345 6.01 13.63 -0.03
C THR A 345 5.77 13.22 -1.49
N ARG A 346 4.65 13.64 -2.07
CA ARG A 346 4.42 13.46 -3.51
C ARG A 346 5.41 14.31 -4.30
N PRO A 347 6.02 13.77 -5.37
CA PRO A 347 6.95 14.52 -6.21
C PRO A 347 6.21 15.57 -7.04
N PHE A 348 6.89 16.64 -7.44
CA PHE A 348 6.25 17.74 -8.16
C PHE A 348 6.00 17.39 -9.64
N ILE A 349 4.76 17.55 -10.13
CA ILE A 349 4.37 17.20 -11.50
C ILE A 349 5.21 17.96 -12.55
N GLY A 350 5.71 17.25 -13.56
CA GLY A 350 6.44 17.82 -14.68
C GLY A 350 7.86 18.28 -14.37
N ARG A 351 8.35 18.10 -13.13
CA ARG A 351 9.74 18.35 -12.75
C ARG A 351 10.55 17.06 -12.73
N ASN A 352 11.87 17.21 -12.81
CA ASN A 352 12.78 16.10 -12.61
C ASN A 352 12.72 15.61 -11.16
N ALA A 353 13.00 14.33 -10.98
CA ALA A 353 13.10 13.72 -9.65
C ALA A 353 14.12 12.60 -9.68
N THR A 354 14.61 12.22 -8.51
CA THR A 354 15.42 11.01 -8.35
C THR A 354 14.75 10.13 -7.31
N PHE A 355 14.79 8.83 -7.54
CA PHE A 355 14.31 7.83 -6.60
C PHE A 355 15.31 6.69 -6.50
N TYR A 356 15.31 6.06 -5.34
CA TYR A 356 16.09 4.87 -5.06
C TYR A 356 15.27 3.63 -5.41
N VAL A 357 15.93 2.63 -5.98
CA VAL A 357 15.37 1.32 -6.31
C VAL A 357 16.30 0.25 -5.77
N SER A 358 15.75 -0.68 -5.00
CA SER A 358 16.42 -1.91 -4.58
C SER A 358 15.69 -3.10 -5.18
N VAL A 359 16.44 -4.09 -5.65
CA VAL A 359 15.90 -5.28 -6.32
C VAL A 359 16.35 -6.53 -5.57
N THR A 360 15.40 -7.38 -5.17
CA THR A 360 15.74 -8.66 -4.56
C THR A 360 16.09 -9.70 -5.64
N GLY A 361 16.80 -10.78 -5.27
CA GLY A 361 17.24 -11.83 -6.21
C GLY A 361 18.75 -11.92 -6.40
N GLY A 362 19.52 -11.01 -5.78
CA GLY A 362 20.98 -11.04 -5.77
C GLY A 362 21.62 -10.92 -7.15
N ASP A 363 22.80 -11.51 -7.33
CA ASP A 363 23.64 -11.38 -8.54
C ASP A 363 23.02 -12.00 -9.81
N SER A 364 21.91 -12.72 -9.66
CA SER A 364 21.18 -13.31 -10.79
C SER A 364 20.40 -12.27 -11.61
N VAL A 365 20.27 -11.04 -11.10
CA VAL A 365 19.42 -10.00 -11.69
C VAL A 365 20.26 -8.85 -12.29
N ALA A 366 20.08 -8.59 -13.58
CA ALA A 366 20.63 -7.43 -14.27
C ALA A 366 19.51 -6.47 -14.69
N VAL A 367 19.42 -5.31 -14.04
CA VAL A 367 18.43 -4.28 -14.38
C VAL A 367 18.83 -3.57 -15.67
N THR A 368 17.91 -3.49 -16.64
CA THR A 368 18.14 -2.78 -17.92
C THR A 368 17.40 -1.45 -17.97
N ASP A 369 16.16 -1.42 -17.49
CA ASP A 369 15.29 -0.26 -17.60
C ASP A 369 14.47 -0.06 -16.33
N VAL A 370 14.34 1.19 -15.92
CA VAL A 370 13.41 1.61 -14.87
C VAL A 370 12.56 2.74 -15.43
N LEU A 371 11.24 2.55 -15.39
CA LEU A 371 10.27 3.38 -16.08
C LEU A 371 9.18 3.84 -15.10
N LEU A 372 8.67 5.05 -15.27
CA LEU A 372 7.36 5.43 -14.73
C LEU A 372 6.29 5.16 -15.79
N VAL A 373 5.32 4.30 -15.48
CA VAL A 373 4.26 3.90 -16.40
C VAL A 373 2.92 4.36 -15.83
N GLU A 374 2.19 5.18 -16.59
CA GLU A 374 0.85 5.61 -16.20
C GLU A 374 -0.10 4.42 -16.03
N ALA A 375 -1.06 4.50 -15.11
CA ALA A 375 -1.98 3.41 -14.79
C ALA A 375 -2.85 2.96 -16.00
N SER A 376 -3.07 3.84 -16.97
CA SER A 376 -3.74 3.52 -18.25
C SER A 376 -2.83 2.82 -19.26
N GLY A 377 -1.52 2.81 -19.04
CA GLY A 377 -0.50 2.35 -19.99
C GLY A 377 -0.23 3.33 -21.15
N SER A 378 -0.84 4.53 -21.15
CA SER A 378 -0.71 5.51 -22.25
C SER A 378 0.59 6.31 -22.24
N GLY A 379 1.14 6.57 -21.06
CA GLY A 379 2.35 7.38 -20.87
C GLY A 379 3.45 6.57 -20.20
N VAL A 380 4.67 6.71 -20.74
CA VAL A 380 5.88 6.10 -20.17
C VAL A 380 6.98 7.17 -20.10
N VAL A 381 7.65 7.25 -18.95
CA VAL A 381 8.84 8.09 -18.75
C VAL A 381 10.01 7.18 -18.40
N SER A 382 11.11 7.29 -19.12
CA SER A 382 12.30 6.46 -18.91
C SER A 382 13.25 7.12 -17.90
N GLY A 383 13.75 6.32 -16.95
CA GLY A 383 14.75 6.75 -15.99
C GLY A 383 16.18 6.45 -16.44
N THR A 384 17.11 7.31 -16.04
CA THR A 384 18.55 7.06 -16.16
C THR A 384 19.03 6.37 -14.89
N ILE A 385 19.62 5.19 -15.03
CA ILE A 385 20.03 4.33 -13.91
C ILE A 385 21.49 4.59 -13.56
N LYS A 386 21.77 4.81 -12.28
CA LYS A 386 23.12 4.86 -11.68
C LYS A 386 23.20 3.80 -10.58
N SER A 387 24.03 2.78 -10.77
CA SER A 387 24.30 1.78 -9.71
C SER A 387 25.01 2.45 -8.54
N VAL A 388 24.52 2.18 -7.33
CA VAL A 388 25.12 2.59 -6.05
C VAL A 388 25.44 1.39 -5.15
N GLY A 389 24.97 0.20 -5.54
CA GLY A 389 25.31 -1.08 -4.95
C GLY A 389 25.08 -2.22 -5.95
N ALA A 390 25.27 -3.46 -5.52
CA ALA A 390 25.07 -4.65 -6.37
C ALA A 390 23.60 -4.77 -6.84
N THR A 391 22.66 -4.53 -5.92
CA THR A 391 21.21 -4.63 -6.14
C THR A 391 20.50 -3.29 -6.04
N ASP A 392 21.26 -2.20 -5.89
CA ASP A 392 20.77 -0.88 -5.50
C ASP A 392 21.12 0.18 -6.52
N PHE A 393 20.13 0.98 -6.88
CA PHE A 393 20.19 1.92 -7.99
C PHE A 393 19.56 3.27 -7.62
N LEU A 394 20.21 4.35 -8.02
CA LEU A 394 19.58 5.67 -8.11
C LEU A 394 19.07 5.87 -9.53
N VAL A 395 17.81 6.24 -9.66
CA VAL A 395 17.14 6.45 -10.94
C VAL A 395 16.70 7.90 -11.05
N SER A 396 17.26 8.62 -12.02
CA SER A 396 16.89 10.01 -12.32
C SER A 396 15.95 10.07 -13.51
N ILE A 397 14.84 10.77 -13.35
CA ILE A 397 13.85 11.01 -14.41
C ILE A 397 13.78 12.50 -14.73
N ASP A 398 13.49 12.81 -15.99
CA ASP A 398 13.38 14.18 -16.50
C ASP A 398 12.08 14.86 -16.08
N ARG A 399 10.99 14.08 -15.93
CA ARG A 399 9.68 14.59 -15.56
C ARG A 399 8.83 13.58 -14.78
N ILE A 400 8.09 14.08 -13.79
CA ILE A 400 7.02 13.33 -13.12
C ILE A 400 5.73 13.37 -13.96
N PRO A 401 5.08 12.22 -14.22
CA PRO A 401 3.80 12.16 -14.93
C PRO A 401 2.69 12.97 -14.23
N GLU A 402 1.74 13.47 -15.01
CA GLU A 402 0.56 14.19 -14.48
C GLU A 402 -0.50 13.23 -13.92
N TRP A 403 -0.58 12.02 -14.48
CA TRP A 403 -1.51 10.97 -14.07
C TRP A 403 -0.86 9.98 -13.09
N PRO A 404 -1.66 9.22 -12.31
CA PRO A 404 -1.13 8.15 -11.47
C PRO A 404 -0.27 7.16 -12.26
N PHE A 405 0.83 6.74 -11.67
CA PHE A 405 1.83 5.89 -12.30
C PHE A 405 2.37 4.83 -11.34
N VAL A 406 2.95 3.77 -11.91
CA VAL A 406 3.72 2.75 -11.19
C VAL A 406 5.17 2.80 -11.63
N VAL A 407 6.09 2.35 -10.78
CA VAL A 407 7.47 2.10 -11.18
C VAL A 407 7.54 0.72 -11.82
N GLN A 408 7.92 0.65 -13.08
CA GLN A 408 8.15 -0.59 -13.80
C GLN A 408 9.64 -0.83 -13.98
N LEU A 409 10.10 -2.00 -13.56
CA LEU A 409 11.47 -2.45 -13.71
C LEU A 409 11.52 -3.59 -14.72
N LYS A 410 12.47 -3.51 -15.65
CA LYS A 410 12.77 -4.56 -16.63
C LYS A 410 14.24 -4.91 -16.55
N GLY A 411 14.54 -6.16 -16.86
CA GLY A 411 15.91 -6.62 -16.91
C GLY A 411 16.06 -8.03 -17.43
N LEU A 412 17.23 -8.58 -17.16
CA LEU A 412 17.62 -9.94 -17.51
C LEU A 412 17.92 -10.72 -16.24
N LEU A 413 17.48 -11.97 -16.23
CA LEU A 413 17.89 -12.97 -15.27
C LEU A 413 19.00 -13.81 -15.90
N ASN A 414 20.15 -13.80 -15.24
CA ASN A 414 21.30 -14.61 -15.62
C ASN A 414 21.11 -16.01 -15.04
N ASP A 415 20.43 -16.88 -15.80
CA ASP A 415 20.46 -18.31 -15.53
C ASP A 415 21.59 -18.97 -16.35
N SER A 416 22.15 -20.03 -15.78
CA SER A 416 23.29 -20.85 -16.20
C SER A 416 23.32 -21.23 -17.69
N SER A 417 22.18 -21.18 -18.38
CA SER A 417 22.01 -21.61 -19.79
C SER A 417 21.46 -20.53 -20.74
N SER A 418 20.80 -19.47 -20.27
CA SER A 418 20.24 -18.41 -21.14
C SER A 418 19.71 -17.23 -20.35
N ALA A 419 19.94 -16.00 -20.83
CA ALA A 419 19.37 -14.79 -20.25
C ALA A 419 17.84 -14.73 -20.50
N SER A 420 17.06 -14.72 -19.41
CA SER A 420 15.59 -14.60 -19.49
C SER A 420 15.17 -13.18 -19.14
N ARG A 421 14.25 -12.58 -19.91
CA ARG A 421 13.70 -11.26 -19.57
C ARG A 421 12.76 -11.37 -18.38
N PHE A 422 12.83 -10.40 -17.47
CA PHE A 422 11.86 -10.28 -16.39
C PHE A 422 11.28 -8.86 -16.32
N GLN A 423 10.14 -8.75 -15.66
CA GLN A 423 9.44 -7.49 -15.44
C GLN A 423 8.78 -7.49 -14.06
N ARG A 424 8.93 -6.39 -13.31
CA ARG A 424 8.22 -6.14 -12.05
C ARG A 424 7.61 -4.74 -12.06
N GLN A 425 6.56 -4.54 -11.28
CA GLN A 425 5.95 -3.25 -11.02
C GLN A 425 5.79 -3.03 -9.53
N SER A 426 5.90 -1.78 -9.09
CA SER A 426 5.47 -1.41 -7.74
C SER A 426 3.98 -1.75 -7.58
N PRO A 427 3.57 -2.38 -6.45
CA PRO A 427 2.17 -2.75 -6.25
C PRO A 427 1.29 -1.52 -6.05
N THR A 428 1.81 -0.49 -5.38
CA THR A 428 1.12 0.76 -5.11
C THR A 428 1.34 1.75 -6.27
N GLN A 429 0.29 2.47 -6.63
CA GLN A 429 0.37 3.59 -7.58
C GLN A 429 0.76 4.87 -6.85
N HIS A 430 1.51 5.71 -7.53
CA HIS A 430 1.97 6.98 -7.02
C HIS A 430 1.46 8.10 -7.91
N LYS A 431 1.31 9.29 -7.33
CA LYS A 431 0.83 10.48 -8.02
C LYS A 431 1.74 11.66 -7.71
N GLY A 432 2.00 12.50 -8.71
CA GLY A 432 2.63 13.79 -8.47
C GLY A 432 1.66 14.81 -7.88
N SER A 433 2.19 15.91 -7.34
CA SER A 433 1.39 17.06 -6.91
C SER A 433 1.95 18.37 -7.49
N ARG A 434 1.12 19.42 -7.56
CA ARG A 434 1.51 20.82 -7.84
C ARG A 434 1.68 21.62 -6.55
N ILE A 435 1.47 20.98 -5.40
CA ILE A 435 1.70 21.50 -4.05
C ILE A 435 3.01 20.90 -3.55
N THR A 436 3.80 21.69 -2.83
CA THR A 436 4.97 21.21 -2.09
C THR A 436 4.75 21.51 -0.61
N VAL A 437 4.90 20.49 0.24
CA VAL A 437 4.88 20.66 1.70
C VAL A 437 6.25 20.25 2.22
N THR A 438 6.89 21.15 2.97
CA THR A 438 8.20 20.90 3.60
C THR A 438 8.10 21.22 5.06
N ALA A 439 8.77 20.46 5.92
CA ALA A 439 8.79 20.69 7.36
C ALA A 439 10.21 20.64 7.89
N GLN A 440 10.46 21.32 9.01
CA GLN A 440 11.75 21.27 9.69
C GLN A 440 12.07 19.85 10.14
N SER A 441 13.30 19.39 9.86
CA SER A 441 13.78 18.08 10.27
C SER A 441 14.02 18.05 11.78
N GLN A 442 13.26 17.22 12.48
CA GLN A 442 13.47 16.91 13.89
C GLN A 442 13.15 15.43 14.10
N ASN A 443 13.93 14.75 14.95
CA ASN A 443 13.82 13.30 15.13
C ASN A 443 13.49 12.88 16.57
N ILE A 444 13.45 13.83 17.52
CA ILE A 444 13.28 13.54 18.95
C ILE A 444 12.23 14.46 19.54
N THR A 445 11.34 13.89 20.37
CA THR A 445 10.38 14.60 21.23
C THR A 445 10.45 14.08 22.67
N GLN A 446 9.92 14.84 23.62
CA GLN A 446 9.92 14.47 25.05
C GLN A 446 8.49 14.27 25.57
N PRO A 447 8.23 13.28 26.45
CA PRO A 447 6.93 13.11 27.07
C PRO A 447 6.48 14.37 27.82
N GLY A 448 5.25 14.80 27.60
CA GLY A 448 4.64 15.96 28.27
C GLY A 448 5.16 17.34 27.83
N VAL A 449 6.16 17.41 26.96
CA VAL A 449 6.73 18.69 26.47
C VAL A 449 6.21 18.99 25.06
N PRO A 450 5.54 20.14 24.84
CA PRO A 450 5.10 20.53 23.51
C PRO A 450 6.29 20.79 22.56
N LEU A 451 6.31 20.09 21.42
CA LEU A 451 7.27 20.28 20.33
C LEU A 451 6.62 21.10 19.20
N SER A 452 7.16 22.28 18.90
CA SER A 452 6.69 23.15 17.82
C SER A 452 7.59 23.01 16.59
N LEU A 453 7.01 22.70 15.44
CA LEU A 453 7.70 22.46 14.17
C LEU A 453 7.12 23.39 13.10
N ASN A 454 8.00 24.11 12.39
CA ASN A 454 7.56 24.93 11.27
C ASN A 454 7.48 24.11 9.98
N PHE A 455 6.47 24.41 9.17
CA PHE A 455 6.29 23.84 7.84
C PHE A 455 5.96 24.94 6.83
N THR A 456 6.29 24.69 5.57
CA THR A 456 6.03 25.58 4.44
C THR A 456 5.19 24.86 3.40
N VAL A 457 4.12 25.51 2.96
CA VAL A 457 3.31 25.10 1.82
C VAL A 457 3.66 26.02 0.65
N ALA A 458 3.99 25.46 -0.50
CA ALA A 458 4.28 26.20 -1.72
C ALA A 458 3.51 25.63 -2.91
N SER A 459 3.05 26.50 -3.80
CA SER A 459 2.45 26.12 -5.08
C SER A 459 2.64 27.22 -6.12
N ASN A 460 2.29 26.95 -7.37
CA ASN A 460 2.31 27.98 -8.42
C ASN A 460 1.11 28.94 -8.34
N ALA A 461 0.08 28.64 -7.53
CA ALA A 461 -1.13 29.45 -7.41
C ALA A 461 -0.99 30.48 -6.29
N THR A 462 -1.07 31.76 -6.62
CA THR A 462 -1.00 32.86 -5.63
C THR A 462 -2.38 33.22 -5.10
N GLY A 463 -2.51 33.49 -3.80
CA GLY A 463 -3.75 33.97 -3.19
C GLY A 463 -4.84 32.91 -2.98
N SER A 464 -4.53 31.63 -3.20
CA SER A 464 -5.43 30.52 -2.86
C SER A 464 -5.30 30.14 -1.38
N ASN A 465 -6.42 29.77 -0.76
CA ASN A 465 -6.45 29.29 0.62
C ASN A 465 -6.40 27.77 0.66
N TYR A 466 -5.39 27.20 1.30
CA TYR A 466 -5.18 25.76 1.42
C TYR A 466 -5.71 25.28 2.77
N THR A 467 -6.41 24.14 2.76
CA THR A 467 -6.84 23.48 3.99
C THR A 467 -5.68 22.66 4.54
N ILE A 468 -5.39 22.81 5.83
CA ILE A 468 -4.30 22.10 6.49
C ILE A 468 -4.87 21.10 7.49
N ARG A 469 -4.28 19.90 7.52
CA ARG A 469 -4.57 18.86 8.52
C ARG A 469 -3.26 18.32 9.06
N ALA A 470 -3.18 18.06 10.37
CA ALA A 470 -2.05 17.33 10.94
C ALA A 470 -2.56 16.23 11.86
N ARG A 471 -1.85 15.11 11.94
CA ARG A 471 -2.20 13.94 12.77
C ARG A 471 -0.98 13.09 13.09
N THR A 472 -1.12 12.21 14.08
CA THR A 472 -0.11 11.22 14.43
C THR A 472 -0.66 9.80 14.39
N ASP A 473 0.23 8.84 14.14
CA ASP A 473 -0.03 7.39 14.20
C ASP A 473 -0.36 6.89 15.62
N GLN A 474 0.14 7.57 16.66
CA GLN A 474 -0.15 7.25 18.06
C GLN A 474 -1.43 7.94 18.60
N GLY A 475 -2.15 8.70 17.76
CA GLY A 475 -3.34 9.44 18.19
C GLY A 475 -3.05 10.58 19.18
N PHE A 476 -1.80 11.05 19.25
CA PHE A 476 -1.39 12.17 20.08
C PHE A 476 -2.03 13.46 19.61
N ASN A 477 -2.29 14.35 20.57
CA ASN A 477 -2.91 15.64 20.29
C ASN A 477 -1.94 16.56 19.53
N VAL A 478 -2.46 17.20 18.49
CA VAL A 478 -1.72 18.12 17.62
C VAL A 478 -2.50 19.42 17.43
N SER A 479 -1.83 20.55 17.56
CA SER A 479 -2.36 21.87 17.29
C SER A 479 -1.74 22.43 16.00
N PHE A 480 -2.56 22.92 15.08
CA PHE A 480 -2.13 23.40 13.77
C PHE A 480 -3.11 24.47 13.24
N PRO A 481 -2.68 25.35 12.33
CA PRO A 481 -3.60 26.24 11.63
C PRO A 481 -4.51 25.42 10.71
N SER A 482 -5.82 25.67 10.70
CA SER A 482 -6.76 24.94 9.83
C SER A 482 -6.66 25.32 8.36
N SER A 483 -6.07 26.48 8.05
CA SER A 483 -5.86 26.94 6.68
C SER A 483 -4.67 27.88 6.55
N LEU A 484 -4.09 27.95 5.34
CA LEU A 484 -2.99 28.84 4.99
C LEU A 484 -3.25 29.48 3.62
N THR A 485 -3.23 30.82 3.58
CA THR A 485 -3.33 31.57 2.33
C THR A 485 -1.95 31.83 1.77
N LEU A 486 -1.70 31.38 0.52
CA LEU A 486 -0.41 31.61 -0.13
C LEU A 486 -0.24 33.09 -0.49
N GLY A 487 0.89 33.67 -0.08
CA GLY A 487 1.24 35.05 -0.41
C GLY A 487 1.57 35.24 -1.89
N THR A 488 1.99 36.45 -2.25
CA THR A 488 2.40 36.80 -3.63
C THR A 488 3.59 35.97 -4.14
N GLY A 489 4.41 35.42 -3.23
CA GLY A 489 5.49 34.49 -3.55
C GLY A 489 5.07 33.02 -3.72
N GLY A 490 3.76 32.71 -3.73
CA GLY A 490 3.27 31.34 -3.91
C GLY A 490 3.60 30.39 -2.75
N SER A 491 3.94 30.93 -1.58
CA SER A 491 4.25 30.14 -0.39
C SER A 491 3.64 30.76 0.88
N ALA A 492 3.40 29.93 1.88
CA ALA A 492 2.99 30.30 3.22
C ALA A 492 3.65 29.39 4.26
N GLN A 493 3.93 29.93 5.45
CA GLN A 493 4.47 29.16 6.56
C GLN A 493 3.40 28.93 7.62
N GLY A 494 3.40 27.75 8.21
CA GLY A 494 2.61 27.37 9.37
C GLY A 494 3.49 26.73 10.44
N SER A 495 2.89 26.52 11.61
CA SER A 495 3.53 25.79 12.70
C SER A 495 2.58 24.73 13.23
N VAL A 496 3.10 23.54 13.50
CA VAL A 496 2.39 22.46 14.16
C VAL A 496 3.01 22.20 15.52
N THR A 497 2.18 22.06 16.54
CA THR A 497 2.62 21.73 17.90
C THR A 497 2.12 20.34 18.28
N LEU A 498 3.04 19.42 18.51
CA LEU A 498 2.79 18.04 18.96
C LEU A 498 3.08 17.93 20.45
N THR A 499 2.20 17.27 21.20
CA THR A 499 2.46 16.92 22.61
C THR A 499 2.27 15.42 22.82
N ALA A 500 3.35 14.70 23.09
CA ALA A 500 3.27 13.30 23.53
C ALA A 500 2.75 13.26 24.98
N PRO A 501 1.82 12.35 25.33
CA PRO A 501 1.39 12.13 26.71
C PRO A 501 2.57 11.90 27.67
N SER A 502 2.46 12.35 28.92
CA SER A 502 3.56 12.28 29.90
C SER A 502 3.95 10.84 30.30
N ASP A 503 3.03 9.92 30.13
CA ASP A 503 3.16 8.48 30.38
C ASP A 503 3.65 7.70 29.16
N THR A 504 3.92 8.37 28.03
CA THR A 504 4.49 7.72 26.84
C THR A 504 5.85 7.12 27.16
N GLU A 505 6.03 5.83 26.86
CA GLU A 505 7.27 5.12 27.08
C GLU A 505 8.42 5.69 26.23
N SER A 506 9.65 5.65 26.77
CA SER A 506 10.83 6.04 26.01
C SER A 506 11.12 4.99 24.93
N GLY A 507 11.39 5.45 23.71
CA GLY A 507 11.58 4.58 22.54
C GLY A 507 10.32 4.40 21.70
N THR A 508 9.18 4.99 22.07
CA THR A 508 8.00 5.03 21.20
C THR A 508 8.28 5.85 19.95
N ASP A 509 8.09 5.24 18.79
CA ASP A 509 8.13 5.91 17.49
C ASP A 509 6.77 6.57 17.19
N VAL A 510 6.84 7.81 16.72
CA VAL A 510 5.71 8.66 16.40
C VAL A 510 5.90 9.22 15.00
N THR A 511 4.89 9.03 14.16
CA THR A 511 4.83 9.55 12.80
C THR A 511 3.88 10.73 12.76
N LEU A 512 4.40 11.94 12.59
CA LEU A 512 3.60 13.15 12.38
C LEU A 512 3.41 13.38 10.88
N THR A 513 2.16 13.40 10.44
CA THR A 513 1.79 13.71 9.05
C THR A 513 1.10 15.05 8.98
N ILE A 514 1.60 15.95 8.13
CA ILE A 514 1.03 17.27 7.84
C ILE A 514 0.59 17.28 6.38
N GLU A 515 -0.66 17.66 6.14
CA GLU A 515 -1.28 17.67 4.82
C GLU A 515 -1.69 19.09 4.42
N ALA A 516 -1.57 19.37 3.14
CA ALA A 516 -2.09 20.57 2.51
C ALA A 516 -2.96 20.20 1.31
N GLU A 517 -4.22 20.62 1.35
CA GLU A 517 -5.22 20.37 0.32
C GLU A 517 -5.58 21.67 -0.41
N ALA A 518 -5.54 21.63 -1.74
CA ALA A 518 -5.90 22.76 -2.59
C ALA A 518 -7.42 23.04 -2.55
N PRO A 519 -7.85 24.28 -2.84
CA PRO A 519 -9.26 24.60 -2.99
C PRO A 519 -9.99 23.62 -3.93
N GLY A 520 -11.17 23.16 -3.48
CA GLY A 520 -12.00 22.23 -4.23
C GLY A 520 -11.46 20.79 -4.31
N SER A 521 -10.54 20.41 -3.41
CA SER A 521 -9.99 19.03 -3.32
C SER A 521 -9.34 18.54 -4.61
N THR A 522 -8.80 19.48 -5.39
CA THR A 522 -8.24 19.21 -6.72
C THR A 522 -6.86 18.57 -6.67
N ASP A 523 -6.11 18.86 -5.61
CA ASP A 523 -4.77 18.34 -5.36
C ASP A 523 -4.52 18.31 -3.84
N LEU A 524 -3.71 17.35 -3.41
CA LEU A 524 -3.33 17.17 -2.01
C LEU A 524 -1.88 16.70 -1.97
N ASN A 525 -1.08 17.32 -1.11
CA ASN A 525 0.23 16.82 -0.78
C ASN A 525 0.43 16.79 0.73
N TYR A 526 1.40 16.01 1.18
CA TYR A 526 1.70 15.78 2.57
C TYR A 526 3.21 15.77 2.80
N VAL A 527 3.60 15.96 4.04
CA VAL A 527 4.95 15.68 4.53
C VAL A 527 4.82 14.88 5.81
N THR A 528 5.69 13.88 5.96
CA THR A 528 5.72 13.05 7.16
C THR A 528 7.06 13.13 7.86
N LEU A 529 7.01 13.26 9.18
CA LEU A 529 8.17 13.33 10.07
C LEU A 529 8.13 12.15 11.05
N ARG A 530 9.25 11.44 11.18
CA ARG A 530 9.42 10.37 12.16
C ARG A 530 10.15 10.90 13.39
N LEU A 531 9.52 10.79 14.54
CA LEU A 531 9.99 11.28 15.83
C LEU A 531 10.07 10.11 16.80
N THR A 532 11.12 10.03 17.59
CA THR A 532 11.20 9.07 18.70
C THR A 532 11.02 9.81 20.03
N VAL A 533 10.15 9.30 20.88
CA VAL A 533 9.92 9.83 22.22
C VAL A 533 11.07 9.40 23.12
N SER A 534 11.76 10.35 23.77
CA SER A 534 12.89 10.08 24.64
C SER A 534 12.77 10.80 25.98
N THR A 535 12.97 10.06 27.08
CA THR A 535 13.07 10.61 28.44
C THR A 535 14.51 11.03 28.81
N ALA A 536 15.49 10.70 27.96
CA ALA A 536 16.87 11.06 28.21
C ALA A 536 17.10 12.56 27.95
N ASN A 537 17.46 13.31 28.99
CA ASN A 537 17.92 14.69 28.86
C ASN A 537 19.14 14.75 27.92
N ASN A 538 18.98 15.20 26.67
CA ASN A 538 20.00 15.78 25.78
C ASN A 538 21.41 15.14 25.67
N ILE A 539 21.64 13.87 26.02
CA ILE A 539 22.99 13.27 25.93
C ILE A 539 23.33 12.73 24.52
N PHE A 540 22.36 12.55 23.61
CA PHE A 540 22.63 12.19 22.21
C PHE A 540 22.33 13.36 21.25
N SER A 541 23.00 14.49 21.48
CA SER A 541 23.04 15.61 20.51
C SER A 541 24.22 15.48 19.50
N GLY A 542 24.75 14.28 19.32
CA GLY A 542 25.67 13.94 18.23
C GLY A 542 24.90 13.28 17.08
N CYS A 543 25.22 13.63 15.84
CA CYS A 543 24.59 13.18 14.57
C CYS A 543 24.52 11.67 14.29
N TYR A 544 24.53 10.80 15.30
CA TYR A 544 24.44 9.36 15.13
C TYR A 544 23.21 8.86 15.85
N SER A 545 22.13 8.74 15.09
CA SER A 545 21.03 7.85 15.45
C SER A 545 21.57 6.44 15.69
N LEU A 546 20.96 5.66 16.59
CA LEU A 546 21.19 4.21 16.65
C LEU A 546 20.91 3.55 15.28
N SER A 547 20.00 4.13 14.48
CA SER A 547 19.75 3.79 13.08
C SER A 547 20.95 4.09 12.16
N MET A 548 21.75 5.10 12.49
CA MET A 548 23.04 5.34 11.82
C MET A 548 24.11 4.32 12.22
N CYS A 549 24.10 3.83 13.47
CA CYS A 549 24.96 2.73 13.87
C CYS A 549 24.60 1.42 13.15
N LEU A 550 23.31 1.17 12.87
CA LEU A 550 22.86 0.02 12.08
C LEU A 550 23.17 0.14 10.58
N THR A 551 23.12 1.34 9.99
CA THR A 551 23.55 1.55 8.59
C THR A 551 25.07 1.45 8.44
N PHE A 552 25.86 1.89 9.43
CA PHE A 552 27.30 1.58 9.50
C PHE A 552 27.57 0.07 9.67
N PHE A 553 26.67 -0.65 10.34
CA PHE A 553 26.74 -2.11 10.50
C PHE A 553 26.48 -2.85 9.18
N TRP A 554 25.55 -2.36 8.36
CA TRP A 554 25.32 -2.85 6.99
C TRP A 554 26.55 -2.69 6.10
N PHE A 555 27.26 -1.56 6.21
CA PHE A 555 28.50 -1.32 5.46
C PHE A 555 29.61 -2.33 5.80
N PHE A 556 29.69 -2.79 7.06
CA PHE A 556 30.67 -3.78 7.49
C PHE A 556 30.32 -5.21 7.11
N ILE A 557 29.03 -5.57 7.06
CA ILE A 557 28.60 -6.93 6.68
C ILE A 557 28.78 -7.15 5.18
N SER A 558 28.51 -6.15 4.32
CA SER A 558 28.74 -6.26 2.86
C SER A 558 30.21 -6.29 2.43
N HIS A 559 31.17 -6.05 3.33
CA HIS A 559 32.61 -6.10 3.02
C HIS A 559 33.33 -7.31 3.62
N CYS A 560 32.63 -8.22 4.31
CA CYS A 560 33.25 -9.35 5.02
C CYS A 560 32.57 -10.71 4.77
N VAL A 561 31.75 -10.84 3.72
CA VAL A 561 31.25 -12.14 3.22
C VAL A 561 31.67 -12.32 1.78
#